data_AF-A0A419FKD3-F1
#
_entry.id   AF-A0A419FKD3-F1
#
_cell.length_a   1.000
_cell.length_b   1.000
_cell.length_c   1.000
_cell.angle_alpha   90.00
_cell.angle_beta   90.00
_cell.angle_gamma   90.00
#
_symmetry.space_group_name_H-M   'P 1'
#
loop_
_entity.id
_entity.type
_entity.pdbx_description
1 polymer ?
#
loop_
_entity_poly.entity_id
_entity_poly.type
_entity_poly.pdbx_seq_one_letter_code
_entity_poly.pdbx_strand_id
1 'polypeptide(L)'
;MILVGQSLQFRRGALAGAFAQDNRALVAASARAQVEAGAQALDLNFGIDPPPDEIPWGVAAVRSAVPELPLWIDAGRPSTLTAALQACARDGVAGPLVVNSLPTGMGMSAADEALIRATAAAAAGLVVSPRRVDRDGIANSEVGWVMHEASQAADRALALGVLPPLYFDALVYPALLDPQGVRRSLALLRVFGARPEVTPLAAVGNIAFGAPQSVAVPLRIVYAAAATGAGAGALILPTEDAACVRAVRLALGEVEPADAGEAWLCDVAAWTARNEPLPPAPEEYREAARLIFDAERPLNTPGML
;
A
#
# COMPACT_ATOMS: atom_id res chain seq x y z
N MET A 1 -8.65 -9.93 -3.77
CA MET A 1 -7.75 -8.81 -3.42
C MET A 1 -8.44 -7.93 -2.39
N ILE A 2 -7.67 -7.24 -1.54
CA ILE A 2 -8.16 -6.31 -0.52
C ILE A 2 -7.94 -4.86 -0.99
N LEU A 3 -9.01 -4.07 -1.03
CA LEU A 3 -8.93 -2.62 -1.25
C LEU A 3 -8.85 -1.88 0.09
N VAL A 4 -7.74 -1.19 0.33
CA VAL A 4 -7.51 -0.38 1.53
C VAL A 4 -7.70 1.09 1.16
N GLY A 5 -8.70 1.75 1.74
CA GLY A 5 -8.97 3.17 1.49
C GLY A 5 -7.87 4.06 2.09
N GLN A 6 -7.33 5.00 1.29
CA GLN A 6 -6.15 5.78 1.65
C GLN A 6 -6.43 7.20 2.18
N SER A 7 -7.69 7.64 2.22
CA SER A 7 -8.04 9.06 2.34
C SER A 7 -7.99 9.59 3.78
N LEU A 8 -7.79 8.74 4.80
CA LEU A 8 -7.64 9.17 6.19
C LEU A 8 -6.21 9.64 6.48
N GLN A 9 -5.86 10.81 5.97
CA GLN A 9 -4.52 11.41 6.06
C GLN A 9 -4.51 12.53 7.12
N PHE A 10 -3.99 12.27 8.32
CA PHE A 10 -4.08 13.21 9.46
C PHE A 10 -3.04 14.34 9.42
N ARG A 11 -2.14 14.35 8.44
CA ARG A 11 -1.11 15.40 8.28
C ARG A 11 -1.29 16.27 7.04
N ARG A 12 -2.25 15.94 6.18
CA ARG A 12 -2.50 16.65 4.91
C ARG A 12 -3.95 16.53 4.48
N GLY A 13 -4.38 17.38 3.55
CA GLY A 13 -5.76 17.35 3.06
C GLY A 13 -6.78 17.71 4.14
N ALA A 14 -7.99 17.16 4.03
CA ALA A 14 -9.13 17.57 4.84
C ALA A 14 -8.98 17.27 6.35
N LEU A 15 -8.19 16.26 6.74
CA LEU A 15 -8.08 15.83 8.13
C LEU A 15 -6.90 16.45 8.89
N ALA A 16 -6.06 17.27 8.26
CA ALA A 16 -4.85 17.82 8.87
C ALA A 16 -5.08 18.63 10.17
N GLY A 17 -6.29 19.16 10.36
CA GLY A 17 -6.69 19.89 11.58
C GLY A 17 -7.68 19.14 12.48
N ALA A 18 -8.07 17.91 12.12
CA ALA A 18 -9.20 17.23 12.76
C ALA A 18 -8.94 16.93 14.23
N PHE A 19 -7.72 16.51 14.59
CA PHE A 19 -7.35 16.24 15.98
C PHE A 19 -7.35 17.51 16.85
N ALA A 20 -6.71 18.59 16.37
CA ALA A 20 -6.64 19.86 17.09
C ALA A 20 -8.03 20.51 17.33
N GLN A 21 -9.00 20.19 16.47
CA GLN A 21 -10.37 20.71 16.53
C GLN A 21 -11.36 19.71 17.18
N ASP A 22 -10.89 18.56 17.64
CA ASP A 22 -11.72 17.42 18.09
C ASP A 22 -12.85 17.07 17.10
N ASN A 23 -12.57 17.18 15.80
CA ASN A 23 -13.57 16.97 14.75
C ASN A 23 -13.71 15.48 14.38
N ARG A 24 -14.20 14.69 15.35
CA ARG A 24 -14.44 13.24 15.18
C ARG A 24 -15.51 12.96 14.12
N ALA A 25 -16.48 13.85 13.97
CA ALA A 25 -17.55 13.74 12.97
C ALA A 25 -17.00 13.74 11.55
N LEU A 26 -16.01 14.58 11.25
CA LEU A 26 -15.33 14.60 9.96
C LEU A 26 -14.61 13.27 9.70
N VAL A 27 -13.85 12.77 10.67
CA VAL A 27 -13.15 11.47 10.54
C VAL A 27 -14.14 10.32 10.30
N ALA A 28 -15.21 10.26 11.08
CA ALA A 28 -16.28 9.28 10.93
C ALA A 28 -16.95 9.35 9.54
N ALA A 29 -17.25 10.55 9.04
CA ALA A 29 -17.83 10.75 7.72
C ALA A 29 -16.88 10.30 6.60
N SER A 30 -15.60 10.66 6.67
CA SER A 30 -14.57 10.22 5.71
C SER A 30 -14.36 8.71 5.71
N ALA A 31 -14.49 8.05 6.86
CA ALA A 31 -14.44 6.59 6.95
C ALA A 31 -15.64 5.94 6.25
N ARG A 32 -16.86 6.43 6.49
CA ARG A 32 -18.08 5.91 5.81
C ARG A 32 -18.00 6.07 4.30
N ALA A 33 -17.58 7.24 3.83
CA ALA A 33 -17.48 7.52 2.40
C ALA A 33 -16.56 6.52 1.66
N GLN A 34 -15.44 6.14 2.28
CA GLN A 34 -14.54 5.13 1.70
C GLN A 34 -15.15 3.73 1.70
N VAL A 35 -15.85 3.34 2.78
CA VAL A 35 -16.55 2.04 2.83
C VAL A 35 -17.68 1.98 1.80
N GLU A 36 -18.46 3.05 1.66
CA GLU A 36 -19.50 3.18 0.63
C GLU A 36 -18.92 3.10 -0.78
N ALA A 37 -17.68 3.58 -0.97
CA ALA A 37 -16.94 3.47 -2.22
C ALA A 37 -16.25 2.09 -2.43
N GLY A 38 -16.41 1.14 -1.51
CA GLY A 38 -15.93 -0.24 -1.64
C GLY A 38 -14.63 -0.55 -0.91
N ALA A 39 -14.15 0.31 -0.01
CA ALA A 39 -13.01 -0.01 0.86
C ALA A 39 -13.35 -1.20 1.78
N GLN A 40 -12.46 -2.19 1.82
CA GLN A 40 -12.55 -3.38 2.67
C GLN A 40 -11.68 -3.26 3.93
N ALA A 41 -10.79 -2.26 3.96
CA ALA A 41 -10.00 -1.82 5.09
C ALA A 41 -9.71 -0.32 4.94
N LEU A 42 -9.25 0.34 6.00
CA LEU A 42 -8.88 1.76 5.95
C LEU A 42 -7.46 1.99 6.46
N ASP A 43 -6.68 2.75 5.71
CA ASP A 43 -5.35 3.24 6.08
C ASP A 43 -5.49 4.60 6.79
N LEU A 44 -5.06 4.64 8.05
CA LEU A 44 -5.08 5.82 8.91
C LEU A 44 -3.65 6.34 9.03
N ASN A 45 -3.29 7.29 8.19
CA ASN A 45 -1.93 7.83 8.12
C ASN A 45 -1.75 9.03 9.05
N PHE A 46 -0.98 8.84 10.11
CA PHE A 46 -0.65 9.82 11.14
C PHE A 46 0.70 10.52 10.89
N GLY A 47 1.41 10.13 9.84
CA GLY A 47 2.76 10.61 9.53
C GLY A 47 3.83 10.09 10.49
N ILE A 48 4.95 10.81 10.58
CA ILE A 48 6.15 10.31 11.28
C ILE A 48 6.03 10.44 12.80
N ASP A 49 5.60 11.62 13.26
CA ASP A 49 5.55 12.02 14.67
C ASP A 49 4.20 12.69 14.96
N PRO A 50 3.12 11.89 15.12
CA PRO A 50 1.86 12.41 15.60
C PRO A 50 1.91 12.77 17.10
N PRO A 51 1.02 13.64 17.59
CA PRO A 51 0.80 13.82 19.02
C PRO A 51 0.47 12.48 19.72
N PRO A 52 0.86 12.29 20.99
CA PRO A 52 0.71 11.00 21.69
C PRO A 52 -0.71 10.40 21.67
N ASP A 53 -1.74 11.24 21.70
CA ASP A 53 -3.13 10.82 21.78
C ASP A 53 -3.87 10.87 20.42
N GLU A 54 -3.22 11.30 19.35
CA GLU A 54 -3.88 11.46 18.04
C GLU A 54 -4.28 10.11 17.43
N ILE A 55 -3.43 9.09 17.58
CA ILE A 55 -3.71 7.75 17.06
C ILE A 55 -4.94 7.13 17.74
N PRO A 56 -4.98 6.93 19.08
CA PRO A 56 -6.16 6.36 19.74
C PRO A 56 -7.40 7.23 19.51
N TRP A 57 -7.26 8.56 19.44
CA TRP A 57 -8.35 9.47 19.10
C TRP A 57 -8.94 9.18 17.71
N GLY A 58 -8.08 9.08 16.69
CA GLY A 58 -8.47 8.85 15.30
C GLY A 58 -9.06 7.47 15.11
N VAL A 59 -8.44 6.43 15.69
CA VAL A 59 -8.95 5.05 15.64
C VAL A 59 -10.33 4.97 16.29
N ALA A 60 -10.55 5.57 17.46
CA ALA A 60 -11.86 5.60 18.11
C ALA A 60 -12.92 6.32 17.27
N ALA A 61 -12.56 7.45 16.62
CA ALA A 61 -13.46 8.17 15.73
C ALA A 61 -13.89 7.31 14.54
N VAL A 62 -12.95 6.61 13.90
CA VAL A 62 -13.24 5.69 12.79
C VAL A 62 -14.10 4.50 13.27
N ARG A 63 -13.73 3.86 14.38
CA ARG A 63 -14.49 2.73 14.96
C ARG A 63 -15.95 3.07 15.26
N SER A 64 -16.23 4.30 15.67
CA SER A 64 -17.62 4.76 15.91
C SER A 64 -18.51 4.72 14.65
N ALA A 65 -17.91 4.74 13.47
CA ALA A 65 -18.61 4.71 12.19
C ALA A 65 -18.54 3.34 11.51
N VAL A 66 -17.44 2.61 11.69
CA VAL A 66 -17.15 1.34 11.02
C VAL A 66 -16.53 0.33 12.01
N PRO A 67 -17.33 -0.23 12.94
CA PRO A 67 -16.82 -0.95 14.11
C PRO A 67 -15.98 -2.18 13.78
N GLU A 68 -16.35 -2.94 12.74
CA GLU A 68 -15.73 -4.25 12.43
C GLU A 68 -14.64 -4.19 11.35
N LEU A 69 -14.42 -3.04 10.70
CA LEU A 69 -13.56 -2.96 9.52
C LEU A 69 -12.07 -3.01 9.90
N PRO A 70 -11.20 -3.75 9.19
CA PRO A 70 -9.76 -3.69 9.44
C PRO A 70 -9.20 -2.27 9.32
N LEU A 71 -8.51 -1.81 10.37
CA LEU A 71 -7.88 -0.49 10.40
C LEU A 71 -6.36 -0.64 10.39
N TRP A 72 -5.73 -0.01 9.41
CA TRP A 72 -4.29 0.01 9.22
C TRP A 72 -3.75 1.27 9.89
N ILE A 73 -3.05 1.11 11.00
CA ILE A 73 -2.44 2.21 11.75
C ILE A 73 -1.12 2.52 11.05
N ASP A 74 -1.08 3.64 10.32
CA ASP A 74 0.08 4.08 9.56
C ASP A 74 0.82 5.22 10.28
N ALA A 75 2.02 4.92 10.75
CA ALA A 75 2.93 5.90 11.34
C ALA A 75 4.40 5.58 11.04
N GLY A 76 5.23 6.61 10.94
CA GLY A 76 6.60 6.46 10.42
C GLY A 76 7.58 5.72 11.33
N ARG A 77 7.34 5.69 12.65
CA ARG A 77 8.29 5.16 13.64
C ARG A 77 7.77 3.89 14.34
N PRO A 78 8.62 2.85 14.48
CA PRO A 78 8.27 1.65 15.24
C PRO A 78 7.86 1.90 16.69
N SER A 79 8.52 2.85 17.37
CA SER A 79 8.19 3.24 18.74
C SER A 79 6.80 3.88 18.85
N THR A 80 6.42 4.70 17.88
CA THR A 80 5.09 5.32 17.81
C THR A 80 4.01 4.25 17.62
N LEU A 81 4.22 3.32 16.71
CA LEU A 81 3.29 2.20 16.47
C LEU A 81 3.17 1.28 17.69
N THR A 82 4.28 1.02 18.39
CA THR A 82 4.29 0.25 19.64
C THR A 82 3.43 0.92 20.71
N ALA A 83 3.62 2.22 20.92
CA ALA A 83 2.83 3.00 21.87
C ALA A 83 1.34 3.06 21.48
N ALA A 84 1.04 3.18 20.18
CA ALA A 84 -0.31 3.17 19.67
C ALA A 84 -1.05 1.87 19.95
N LEU A 85 -0.41 0.70 19.72
CA LEU A 85 -1.02 -0.59 20.04
C LEU A 85 -1.29 -0.74 21.54
N GLN A 86 -0.34 -0.32 22.39
CA GLN A 86 -0.51 -0.35 23.84
C GLN A 86 -1.65 0.57 24.30
N ALA A 87 -1.78 1.75 23.70
CA ALA A 87 -2.88 2.66 23.97
C ALA A 87 -4.22 2.07 23.53
N CYS A 88 -4.31 1.54 22.31
CA CYS A 88 -5.50 0.87 21.81
C CYS A 88 -5.93 -0.29 22.73
N ALA A 89 -4.99 -1.13 23.17
CA ALA A 89 -5.28 -2.24 24.07
C ALA A 89 -5.77 -1.78 25.44
N ARG A 90 -5.10 -0.78 26.03
CA ARG A 90 -5.51 -0.17 27.31
C ARG A 90 -6.91 0.44 27.24
N ASP A 91 -7.22 1.10 26.13
CA ASP A 91 -8.46 1.87 25.96
C ASP A 91 -9.60 1.00 25.41
N GLY A 92 -9.39 -0.31 25.28
CA GLY A 92 -10.41 -1.27 24.83
C GLY A 92 -10.78 -1.14 23.35
N VAL A 93 -9.89 -0.54 22.54
CA VAL A 93 -10.09 -0.37 21.10
C VAL A 93 -9.98 -1.74 20.42
N ALA A 94 -11.11 -2.26 19.95
CA ALA A 94 -11.18 -3.55 19.30
C ALA A 94 -10.43 -3.59 17.96
N GLY A 95 -9.90 -4.78 17.65
CA GLY A 95 -9.44 -5.14 16.31
C GLY A 95 -10.58 -5.40 15.33
N PRO A 96 -10.28 -5.76 14.08
CA PRO A 96 -8.94 -6.08 13.57
C PRO A 96 -8.09 -4.83 13.29
N LEU A 97 -6.83 -4.86 13.75
CA LEU A 97 -5.82 -3.82 13.50
C LEU A 97 -4.70 -4.39 12.64
N VAL A 98 -4.09 -3.55 11.80
CA VAL A 98 -2.88 -3.86 11.03
C VAL A 98 -1.85 -2.76 11.28
N VAL A 99 -0.63 -3.13 11.59
CA VAL A 99 0.48 -2.19 11.79
C VAL A 99 1.12 -1.86 10.44
N ASN A 100 1.10 -0.59 10.06
CA ASN A 100 1.74 -0.06 8.85
C ASN A 100 2.86 0.94 9.25
N SER A 101 4.13 0.56 9.28
CA SER A 101 4.73 -0.73 8.95
C SER A 101 6.04 -0.94 9.71
N LEU A 102 6.44 -2.21 9.83
CA LEU A 102 7.80 -2.60 10.21
C LEU A 102 8.77 -2.28 9.06
N PRO A 103 9.74 -1.36 9.24
CA PRO A 103 10.75 -1.11 8.21
C PRO A 103 11.72 -2.29 8.09
N THR A 104 12.26 -2.55 6.90
CA THR A 104 13.36 -3.51 6.66
C THR A 104 14.46 -2.89 5.80
N GLY A 105 15.67 -3.43 5.95
CA GLY A 105 16.97 -2.95 5.43
C GLY A 105 18.09 -3.58 6.26
N MET A 106 19.21 -2.88 6.48
CA MET A 106 20.35 -3.49 7.18
C MET A 106 20.07 -3.67 8.68
N GLY A 107 19.71 -4.89 9.05
CA GLY A 107 19.54 -5.32 10.43
C GLY A 107 18.27 -4.79 11.11
N MET A 108 17.93 -5.43 12.23
CA MET A 108 16.78 -5.08 13.05
C MET A 108 17.21 -4.29 14.29
N SER A 109 16.52 -3.18 14.58
CA SER A 109 16.78 -2.40 15.80
C SER A 109 15.98 -2.95 16.99
N ALA A 110 16.34 -2.54 18.20
CA ALA A 110 15.55 -2.86 19.40
C ALA A 110 14.10 -2.33 19.32
N ALA A 111 13.88 -1.19 18.66
CA ALA A 111 12.55 -0.63 18.45
C ALA A 111 11.71 -1.46 17.46
N ASP A 112 12.34 -2.05 16.45
CA ASP A 112 11.69 -2.94 15.49
C ASP A 112 11.25 -4.24 16.18
N GLU A 113 12.10 -4.83 17.03
CA GLU A 113 11.73 -6.03 17.80
C GLU A 113 10.62 -5.74 18.82
N ALA A 114 10.65 -4.57 19.47
CA ALA A 114 9.57 -4.14 20.36
C ALA A 114 8.23 -4.02 19.62
N LEU A 115 8.24 -3.46 18.40
CA LEU A 115 7.06 -3.38 17.56
C LEU A 115 6.50 -4.75 17.21
N ILE A 116 7.35 -5.70 16.82
CA ILE A 116 6.93 -7.08 16.50
C ILE A 116 6.25 -7.72 17.71
N ARG A 117 6.84 -7.61 18.91
CA ARG A 117 6.27 -8.17 20.14
C ARG A 117 4.94 -7.54 20.49
N ALA A 118 4.82 -6.21 20.35
CA ALA A 118 3.56 -5.51 20.58
C ALA A 118 2.48 -5.93 19.55
N THR A 119 2.87 -6.11 18.29
CA THR A 119 1.98 -6.58 17.21
C THR A 119 1.43 -7.97 17.52
N ALA A 120 2.30 -8.91 17.93
CA ALA A 120 1.91 -10.26 18.32
C ALA A 120 0.98 -10.26 19.56
N ALA A 121 1.32 -9.48 20.59
CA ALA A 121 0.51 -9.35 21.80
C ALA A 121 -0.88 -8.76 21.54
N ALA A 122 -0.99 -7.87 20.55
CA ALA A 122 -2.26 -7.27 20.13
C ALA A 122 -3.05 -8.14 19.13
N ALA A 123 -2.52 -9.29 18.70
CA ALA A 123 -3.06 -10.10 17.61
C ALA A 123 -3.34 -9.27 16.33
N ALA A 124 -2.48 -8.29 16.06
CA ALA A 124 -2.60 -7.40 14.90
C ALA A 124 -1.87 -7.97 13.68
N GLY A 125 -2.34 -7.60 12.48
CA GLY A 125 -1.62 -7.86 11.24
C GLY A 125 -0.38 -6.96 11.10
N LEU A 126 0.53 -7.31 10.20
CA LEU A 126 1.79 -6.59 10.03
C LEU A 126 2.12 -6.33 8.56
N VAL A 127 2.36 -5.07 8.23
CA VAL A 127 3.02 -4.68 6.97
C VAL A 127 4.52 -4.64 7.19
N VAL A 128 5.26 -5.35 6.33
CA VAL A 128 6.72 -5.35 6.22
C VAL A 128 7.09 -4.48 5.03
N SER A 129 7.82 -3.39 5.28
CA SER A 129 8.14 -2.39 4.26
C SER A 129 9.65 -2.21 4.10
N PRO A 130 10.23 -2.49 2.91
CA PRO A 130 11.67 -2.41 2.66
C PRO A 130 12.20 -0.98 2.50
N ARG A 131 11.56 0.01 3.15
CA ARG A 131 11.88 1.43 3.02
C ARG A 131 13.29 1.85 3.49
N ARG A 132 14.05 0.96 4.15
CA ARG A 132 15.46 1.25 4.49
C ARG A 132 16.43 0.72 3.43
N VAL A 133 16.02 -0.18 2.54
CA VAL A 133 16.90 -0.81 1.53
C VAL A 133 17.59 0.23 0.64
N ASP A 134 16.84 1.20 0.10
CA ASP A 134 17.42 2.28 -0.73
C ASP A 134 18.37 3.17 0.08
N ARG A 135 17.95 3.56 1.29
CA ARG A 135 18.71 4.47 2.16
C ARG A 135 20.01 3.85 2.66
N ASP A 136 19.97 2.55 2.94
CA ASP A 136 21.10 1.78 3.43
C ASP A 136 22.02 1.34 2.27
N GLY A 137 21.63 1.58 1.00
CA GLY A 137 22.43 1.29 -0.19
C GLY A 137 22.59 -0.20 -0.50
N ILE A 138 21.63 -1.03 -0.08
CA ILE A 138 21.76 -2.50 -0.18
C ILE A 138 21.63 -2.94 -1.63
N ALA A 139 22.74 -3.36 -2.23
CA ALA A 139 22.82 -3.96 -3.56
C ALA A 139 21.98 -3.24 -4.64
N ASN A 140 21.98 -1.91 -4.62
CA ASN A 140 21.19 -1.06 -5.53
C ASN A 140 19.69 -1.41 -5.58
N SER A 141 19.16 -1.97 -4.47
CA SER A 141 17.78 -2.39 -4.33
C SER A 141 17.36 -3.40 -5.39
N GLU A 142 18.25 -4.32 -5.74
CA GLU A 142 17.91 -5.48 -6.57
C GLU A 142 16.76 -6.28 -5.94
N VAL A 143 15.84 -6.78 -6.78
CA VAL A 143 14.62 -7.50 -6.35
C VAL A 143 14.93 -8.65 -5.40
N GLY A 144 16.00 -9.42 -5.67
CA GLY A 144 16.43 -10.53 -4.82
C GLY A 144 16.86 -10.09 -3.42
N TRP A 145 17.55 -8.96 -3.29
CA TRP A 145 18.00 -8.42 -2.00
C TRP A 145 16.85 -7.81 -1.21
N VAL A 146 15.94 -7.09 -1.88
CA VAL A 146 14.71 -6.59 -1.24
C VAL A 146 13.88 -7.75 -0.69
N MET A 147 13.71 -8.82 -1.48
CA MET A 147 13.02 -10.04 -1.05
C MET A 147 13.73 -10.73 0.12
N HIS A 148 15.06 -10.77 0.12
CA HIS A 148 15.85 -11.30 1.23
C HIS A 148 15.58 -10.53 2.53
N GLU A 149 15.72 -9.20 2.52
CA GLU A 149 15.52 -8.38 3.74
C GLU A 149 14.08 -8.41 4.25
N ALA A 150 13.09 -8.36 3.35
CA ALA A 150 11.68 -8.53 3.73
C ALA A 150 11.43 -9.92 4.35
N SER A 151 12.05 -10.95 3.78
CA SER A 151 11.94 -12.33 4.29
C SER A 151 12.52 -12.51 5.68
N GLN A 152 13.69 -11.95 5.95
CA GLN A 152 14.33 -12.01 7.27
C GLN A 152 13.44 -11.37 8.35
N ALA A 153 12.84 -10.21 8.04
CA ALA A 153 11.93 -9.55 8.95
C ALA A 153 10.64 -10.34 9.19
N ALA A 154 10.09 -10.96 8.13
CA ALA A 154 8.92 -11.83 8.23
C ALA A 154 9.18 -13.07 9.09
N ASP A 155 10.31 -13.75 8.87
CA ASP A 155 10.71 -14.93 9.65
C ASP A 155 10.85 -14.55 11.13
N ARG A 156 11.44 -13.38 11.41
CA ARG A 156 11.55 -12.86 12.77
C ARG A 156 10.18 -12.54 13.37
N ALA A 157 9.27 -11.95 12.60
CA ALA A 157 7.91 -11.63 13.06
C ALA A 157 7.11 -12.90 13.40
N LEU A 158 7.15 -13.90 12.52
CA LEU A 158 6.51 -15.20 12.73
C LEU A 158 7.09 -15.92 13.96
N ALA A 159 8.43 -15.94 14.10
CA ALA A 159 9.10 -16.55 15.25
C ALA A 159 8.75 -15.88 16.59
N LEU A 160 8.36 -14.61 16.57
CA LEU A 160 7.91 -13.85 17.74
C LEU A 160 6.38 -13.88 17.94
N GLY A 161 5.64 -14.63 17.11
CA GLY A 161 4.22 -14.91 17.30
C GLY A 161 3.26 -14.01 16.52
N VAL A 162 3.74 -13.22 15.55
CA VAL A 162 2.84 -12.53 14.61
C VAL A 162 2.19 -13.57 13.71
N LEU A 163 0.86 -13.51 13.56
CA LEU A 163 0.10 -14.46 12.76
C LEU A 163 -0.01 -14.01 11.29
N PRO A 164 0.00 -14.93 10.32
CA PRO A 164 -0.33 -14.63 8.92
C PRO A 164 -1.77 -14.11 8.72
N PRO A 165 -2.04 -13.37 7.62
CA PRO A 165 -1.07 -12.97 6.60
C PRO A 165 -0.19 -11.79 7.04
N LEU A 166 1.06 -11.79 6.61
CA LEU A 166 1.91 -10.59 6.60
C LEU A 166 1.74 -9.89 5.25
N TYR A 167 1.87 -8.57 5.22
CA TYR A 167 1.78 -7.81 3.98
C TYR A 167 3.17 -7.32 3.57
N PHE A 168 3.63 -7.68 2.38
CA PHE A 168 4.91 -7.16 1.87
C PHE A 168 4.66 -5.96 0.97
N ASP A 169 5.07 -4.78 1.43
CA ASP A 169 4.96 -3.53 0.69
C ASP A 169 6.02 -3.47 -0.42
N ALA A 170 5.58 -3.39 -1.67
CA ALA A 170 6.44 -3.31 -2.84
C ALA A 170 7.01 -1.90 -3.11
N LEU A 171 6.77 -0.94 -2.21
CA LEU A 171 7.22 0.46 -2.30
C LEU A 171 6.85 1.09 -3.63
N VAL A 172 5.66 1.65 -3.75
CA VAL A 172 5.27 2.38 -4.98
C VAL A 172 5.99 3.72 -5.03
N TYR A 173 6.85 3.92 -6.02
CA TYR A 173 7.60 5.17 -6.23
C TYR A 173 6.81 6.17 -7.10
N PRO A 174 7.02 7.49 -6.93
CA PRO A 174 6.43 8.50 -7.80
C PRO A 174 6.98 8.38 -9.23
N ALA A 175 6.12 8.14 -10.21
CA ALA A 175 6.56 7.83 -11.58
C ALA A 175 7.31 8.98 -12.27
N LEU A 176 7.03 10.24 -11.89
CA LEU A 176 7.76 11.40 -12.43
C LEU A 176 9.18 11.54 -11.87
N LEU A 177 9.47 10.94 -10.71
CA LEU A 177 10.74 11.07 -10.02
C LEU A 177 11.60 9.82 -10.20
N ASP A 178 10.99 8.63 -10.12
CA ASP A 178 11.68 7.36 -10.22
C ASP A 178 10.88 6.30 -10.99
N PRO A 179 10.86 6.38 -12.34
CA PRO A 179 10.27 5.34 -13.20
C PRO A 179 10.90 3.95 -13.02
N GLN A 180 12.18 3.86 -12.66
CA GLN A 180 12.86 2.58 -12.44
C GLN A 180 12.35 1.92 -11.16
N GLY A 181 12.14 2.71 -10.11
CA GLY A 181 11.49 2.31 -8.87
C GLY A 181 10.10 1.74 -9.13
N VAL A 182 9.27 2.40 -9.94
CA VAL A 182 7.93 1.89 -10.32
C VAL A 182 8.00 0.48 -10.91
N ARG A 183 8.94 0.25 -11.83
CA ARG A 183 9.17 -1.06 -12.45
C ARG A 183 9.66 -2.11 -11.46
N ARG A 184 10.55 -1.72 -10.55
CA ARG A 184 10.99 -2.59 -9.45
C ARG A 184 9.84 -2.96 -8.53
N SER A 185 8.92 -2.05 -8.21
CA SER A 185 7.73 -2.37 -7.42
C SER A 185 6.88 -3.45 -8.07
N LEU A 186 6.64 -3.35 -9.39
CA LEU A 186 5.90 -4.38 -10.14
C LEU A 186 6.63 -5.73 -10.15
N ALA A 187 7.96 -5.73 -10.30
CA ALA A 187 8.75 -6.95 -10.21
C ALA A 187 8.71 -7.57 -8.80
N LEU A 188 8.70 -6.75 -7.74
CA LEU A 188 8.57 -7.20 -6.35
C LEU A 188 7.23 -7.88 -6.09
N LEU A 189 6.12 -7.30 -6.58
CA LEU A 189 4.78 -7.90 -6.43
C LEU A 189 4.73 -9.34 -6.96
N ARG A 190 5.39 -9.60 -8.10
CA ARG A 190 5.43 -10.93 -8.72
C ARG A 190 6.19 -11.96 -7.89
N VAL A 191 7.25 -11.55 -7.21
CA VAL A 191 8.08 -12.47 -6.42
C VAL A 191 7.61 -12.62 -4.97
N PHE A 192 6.94 -11.60 -4.41
CA PHE A 192 6.44 -11.65 -3.03
C PHE A 192 5.38 -12.73 -2.83
N GLY A 193 4.58 -13.03 -3.85
CA GLY A 193 3.57 -14.10 -3.81
C GLY A 193 4.16 -15.52 -3.70
N ALA A 194 5.49 -15.70 -3.82
CA ALA A 194 6.13 -17.00 -3.65
C ALA A 194 6.10 -17.51 -2.20
N ARG A 195 5.82 -16.64 -1.21
CA ARG A 195 5.63 -17.01 0.20
C ARG A 195 4.14 -17.12 0.53
N PRO A 196 3.62 -18.31 0.89
CA PRO A 196 2.18 -18.51 1.09
C PRO A 196 1.58 -17.71 2.26
N GLU A 197 2.39 -17.34 3.26
CA GLU A 197 2.01 -16.52 4.40
C GLU A 197 2.03 -15.01 4.13
N VAL A 198 2.47 -14.60 2.93
CA VAL A 198 2.62 -13.20 2.53
C VAL A 198 1.53 -12.81 1.53
N THR A 199 0.96 -11.63 1.76
CA THR A 199 0.11 -10.92 0.80
C THR A 199 0.90 -9.77 0.19
N PRO A 200 1.19 -9.77 -1.14
CA PRO A 200 1.85 -8.64 -1.79
C PRO A 200 0.97 -7.39 -1.73
N LEU A 201 1.57 -6.26 -1.35
CA LEU A 201 0.90 -4.99 -1.12
C LEU A 201 1.53 -3.88 -1.99
N ALA A 202 0.69 -3.02 -2.55
CA ALA A 202 1.15 -1.78 -3.18
C ALA A 202 0.29 -0.56 -2.77
N ALA A 203 0.94 0.53 -2.39
CA ALA A 203 0.31 1.82 -2.14
C ALA A 203 0.20 2.67 -3.43
N VAL A 204 -0.83 2.38 -4.23
CA VAL A 204 -1.10 3.02 -5.53
C VAL A 204 -1.10 4.54 -5.45
N GLY A 205 -1.59 5.13 -4.35
CA GLY A 205 -1.65 6.58 -4.16
C GLY A 205 -0.33 7.32 -4.40
N ASN A 206 0.81 6.67 -4.14
CA ASN A 206 2.14 7.27 -4.22
C ASN A 206 2.60 7.53 -5.66
N ILE A 207 2.11 6.76 -6.64
CA ILE A 207 2.65 6.82 -8.01
C ILE A 207 2.50 8.19 -8.66
N ALA A 208 1.42 8.89 -8.29
CA ALA A 208 1.05 10.18 -8.84
C ALA A 208 1.60 11.37 -8.04
N PHE A 209 2.47 11.15 -7.06
CA PHE A 209 3.03 12.25 -6.26
C PHE A 209 3.81 13.23 -7.15
N GLY A 210 3.49 14.53 -7.01
CA GLY A 210 4.07 15.60 -7.81
C GLY A 210 3.52 15.76 -9.23
N ALA A 211 2.64 14.86 -9.69
CA ALA A 211 2.08 14.92 -11.04
C ALA A 211 0.88 15.89 -11.12
N PRO A 212 0.71 16.61 -12.26
CA PRO A 212 -0.51 17.35 -12.52
C PRO A 212 -1.70 16.40 -12.66
N GLN A 213 -2.93 16.86 -12.37
CA GLN A 213 -4.11 16.01 -12.32
C GLN A 213 -4.36 15.23 -13.64
N SER A 214 -4.09 15.86 -14.78
CA SER A 214 -4.20 15.25 -16.11
C SER A 214 -3.32 14.01 -16.31
N VAL A 215 -2.25 13.86 -15.52
CA VAL A 215 -1.34 12.71 -15.55
C VAL A 215 -1.54 11.82 -14.31
N ALA A 216 -1.85 12.43 -13.17
CA ALA A 216 -2.03 11.73 -11.89
C ALA A 216 -3.15 10.67 -11.92
N VAL A 217 -4.29 11.00 -12.55
CA VAL A 217 -5.42 10.07 -12.64
C VAL A 217 -5.08 8.87 -13.55
N PRO A 218 -4.63 9.07 -14.80
CA PRO A 218 -4.11 7.98 -15.63
C PRO A 218 -3.04 7.12 -14.95
N LEU A 219 -2.07 7.72 -14.24
CA LEU A 219 -1.03 6.97 -13.54
C LEU A 219 -1.59 5.99 -12.51
N ARG A 220 -2.55 6.42 -11.69
CA ARG A 220 -3.19 5.55 -10.68
C ARG A 220 -3.96 4.41 -11.34
N ILE A 221 -4.75 4.72 -12.36
CA ILE A 221 -5.57 3.75 -13.10
C ILE A 221 -4.69 2.67 -13.72
N VAL A 222 -3.69 3.07 -14.52
CA VAL A 222 -2.79 2.13 -15.21
C VAL A 222 -1.99 1.30 -14.22
N TYR A 223 -1.48 1.92 -13.16
CA TYR A 223 -0.70 1.20 -12.15
C TYR A 223 -1.57 0.25 -11.31
N ALA A 224 -2.81 0.61 -11.00
CA ALA A 224 -3.72 -0.28 -10.29
C ALA A 224 -3.97 -1.56 -11.11
N ALA A 225 -4.23 -1.44 -12.42
CA ALA A 225 -4.36 -2.60 -13.31
C ALA A 225 -3.05 -3.42 -13.38
N ALA A 226 -1.91 -2.75 -13.55
CA ALA A 226 -0.60 -3.38 -13.63
C ALA A 226 -0.23 -4.14 -12.34
N ALA A 227 -0.40 -3.51 -11.17
CA ALA A 227 -0.12 -4.08 -9.85
C ALA A 227 -1.04 -5.28 -9.56
N THR A 228 -2.32 -5.18 -9.94
CA THR A 228 -3.27 -6.29 -9.85
C THR A 228 -2.80 -7.49 -10.65
N GLY A 229 -2.47 -7.30 -11.93
CA GLY A 229 -1.94 -8.39 -12.76
C GLY A 229 -0.57 -8.91 -12.30
N ALA A 230 0.26 -8.06 -11.68
CA ALA A 230 1.54 -8.44 -11.11
C ALA A 230 1.41 -9.28 -9.81
N GLY A 231 0.19 -9.53 -9.32
CA GLY A 231 -0.05 -10.38 -8.15
C GLY A 231 -0.27 -9.63 -6.84
N ALA A 232 -0.59 -8.34 -6.87
CA ALA A 232 -1.01 -7.62 -5.66
C ALA A 232 -2.22 -8.32 -5.01
N GLY A 233 -2.07 -8.68 -3.73
CA GLY A 233 -3.15 -9.20 -2.91
C GLY A 233 -3.87 -8.12 -2.11
N ALA A 234 -3.21 -6.98 -1.88
CA ALA A 234 -3.77 -5.79 -1.27
C ALA A 234 -3.30 -4.51 -1.97
N LEU A 235 -4.18 -3.51 -2.09
CA LEU A 235 -3.86 -2.21 -2.67
C LEU A 235 -4.35 -1.08 -1.74
N ILE A 236 -3.44 -0.17 -1.36
CA ILE A 236 -3.81 1.10 -0.72
C ILE A 236 -4.05 2.13 -1.82
N LEU A 237 -5.29 2.59 -1.98
CA LEU A 237 -5.70 3.44 -3.10
C LEU A 237 -6.88 4.36 -2.71
N PRO A 238 -7.15 5.44 -3.47
CA PRO A 238 -8.31 6.30 -3.23
C PRO A 238 -9.57 5.58 -3.72
N THR A 239 -10.27 4.88 -2.84
CA THR A 239 -11.44 4.06 -3.20
C THR A 239 -12.58 4.90 -3.77
N GLU A 240 -12.63 6.19 -3.44
CA GLU A 240 -13.56 7.17 -3.98
C GLU A 240 -13.28 7.53 -5.46
N ASP A 241 -12.09 7.19 -5.97
CA ASP A 241 -11.78 7.26 -7.40
C ASP A 241 -12.33 6.00 -8.10
N ALA A 242 -13.58 6.11 -8.57
CA ALA A 242 -14.29 5.01 -9.20
C ALA A 242 -13.57 4.45 -10.43
N ALA A 243 -12.81 5.26 -11.17
CA ALA A 243 -12.04 4.79 -12.31
C ALA A 243 -10.84 3.93 -11.86
N CYS A 244 -10.17 4.30 -10.77
CA CYS A 244 -9.11 3.50 -10.16
C CYS A 244 -9.64 2.15 -9.64
N VAL A 245 -10.77 2.15 -8.92
CA VAL A 245 -11.43 0.90 -8.47
C VAL A 245 -11.89 0.08 -9.68
N ARG A 246 -12.40 0.71 -10.72
CA ARG A 246 -12.83 0.01 -11.94
C ARG A 246 -11.67 -0.68 -12.65
N ALA A 247 -10.50 -0.05 -12.72
CA ALA A 247 -9.29 -0.65 -13.29
C ALA A 247 -8.88 -1.94 -12.57
N VAL A 248 -9.01 -1.95 -11.24
CA VAL A 248 -8.77 -3.15 -10.42
C VAL A 248 -9.77 -4.26 -10.78
N ARG A 249 -11.07 -3.94 -10.85
CA ARG A 249 -12.12 -4.92 -11.17
C ARG A 249 -11.96 -5.50 -12.58
N LEU A 250 -11.56 -4.69 -13.56
CA LEU A 250 -11.21 -5.13 -14.91
C LEU A 250 -10.04 -6.11 -14.88
N ALA A 251 -8.96 -5.76 -14.19
CA ALA A 251 -7.77 -6.61 -14.06
C ALA A 251 -8.05 -7.95 -13.35
N LEU A 252 -9.04 -7.99 -12.47
CA LEU A 252 -9.53 -9.22 -11.82
C LEU A 252 -10.52 -10.03 -12.69
N GLY A 253 -10.98 -9.49 -13.82
CA GLY A 253 -12.01 -10.12 -14.65
C GLY A 253 -13.41 -10.13 -14.00
N GLU A 254 -13.66 -9.25 -13.03
CA GLU A 254 -14.97 -9.14 -12.36
C GLU A 254 -16.01 -8.38 -13.19
N VAL A 255 -15.54 -7.62 -14.18
CA VAL A 255 -16.34 -6.77 -15.07
C VAL A 255 -15.74 -6.78 -16.46
N GLU A 256 -16.61 -6.72 -17.47
CA GLU A 256 -16.18 -6.62 -18.87
C GLU A 256 -15.69 -5.19 -19.22
N PRO A 257 -14.75 -5.06 -20.17
CA PRO A 257 -14.36 -3.76 -20.71
C PRO A 257 -15.50 -3.19 -21.55
N ALA A 258 -15.81 -1.90 -21.35
CA ALA A 258 -16.85 -1.18 -22.08
C ALA A 258 -16.32 -0.51 -23.35
N ASP A 259 -15.02 -0.24 -23.41
CA ASP A 259 -14.35 0.41 -24.53
C ASP A 259 -12.91 -0.08 -24.72
N ALA A 260 -12.21 0.49 -25.71
CA ALA A 260 -10.84 0.13 -26.03
C ALA A 260 -9.82 0.54 -24.95
N GLY A 261 -10.09 1.58 -24.17
CA GLY A 261 -9.24 2.02 -23.06
C GLY A 261 -9.25 0.99 -21.93
N GLU A 262 -10.43 0.53 -21.57
CA GLU A 262 -10.61 -0.51 -20.56
C GLU A 262 -10.13 -1.88 -21.02
N ALA A 263 -10.35 -2.23 -22.30
CA ALA A 263 -9.78 -3.45 -22.88
C ALA A 263 -8.24 -3.42 -22.79
N TRP A 264 -7.63 -2.26 -23.05
CA TRP A 264 -6.20 -2.09 -22.90
C TRP A 264 -5.73 -2.22 -21.43
N LEU A 265 -6.53 -1.81 -20.44
CA LEU A 265 -6.21 -2.07 -19.03
C LEU A 265 -6.22 -3.56 -18.69
N CYS A 266 -7.11 -4.35 -19.31
CA CYS A 266 -7.06 -5.81 -19.21
C CYS A 266 -5.76 -6.37 -19.82
N ASP A 267 -5.33 -5.84 -20.97
CA ASP A 267 -4.05 -6.21 -21.59
C ASP A 267 -2.85 -5.84 -20.72
N VAL A 268 -2.90 -4.69 -20.02
CA VAL A 268 -1.88 -4.31 -19.02
C VAL A 268 -1.77 -5.36 -17.91
N ALA A 269 -2.91 -5.79 -17.36
CA ALA A 269 -2.93 -6.81 -16.32
C ALA A 269 -2.45 -8.18 -16.83
N ALA A 270 -2.80 -8.54 -18.07
CA ALA A 270 -2.36 -9.76 -18.71
C ALA A 270 -0.84 -9.76 -19.01
N TRP A 271 -0.31 -8.64 -19.49
CA TRP A 271 1.13 -8.41 -19.66
C TRP A 271 1.84 -8.51 -18.32
N THR A 272 1.32 -7.91 -17.24
CA THR A 272 1.99 -8.02 -15.94
C THR A 272 1.90 -9.40 -15.30
N ALA A 273 0.87 -10.19 -15.60
CA ALA A 273 0.69 -11.53 -15.05
C ALA A 273 1.47 -12.61 -15.82
N ARG A 274 1.45 -12.53 -17.16
CA ARG A 274 1.86 -13.63 -18.04
C ARG A 274 2.87 -13.21 -19.11
N ASN A 275 3.35 -11.97 -19.06
CA ASN A 275 4.30 -11.43 -20.02
C ASN A 275 3.78 -11.53 -21.48
N GLU A 276 2.46 -11.41 -21.64
CA GLU A 276 1.77 -11.34 -22.93
C GLU A 276 2.05 -10.00 -23.62
N PRO A 277 2.03 -9.89 -24.96
CA PRO A 277 2.31 -8.63 -25.63
C PRO A 277 1.40 -7.48 -25.17
N LEU A 278 1.98 -6.35 -24.76
CA LEU A 278 1.23 -5.13 -24.43
C LEU A 278 1.02 -4.30 -25.70
N PRO A 279 -0.22 -4.14 -26.21
CA PRO A 279 -0.49 -3.28 -27.34
C PRO A 279 -0.18 -1.81 -27.04
N PRO A 280 -0.03 -0.96 -28.07
CA PRO A 280 0.21 0.47 -27.88
C PRO A 280 -0.86 1.12 -27.00
N ALA A 281 -0.42 1.96 -26.07
CA ALA A 281 -1.32 2.64 -25.16
C ALA A 281 -2.27 3.61 -25.90
N PRO A 282 -3.57 3.60 -25.56
CA PRO A 282 -4.52 4.64 -25.97
C PRO A 282 -4.02 6.04 -25.57
N GLU A 283 -4.52 7.08 -26.28
CA GLU A 283 -4.09 8.47 -26.06
C GLU A 283 -4.13 8.88 -24.58
N GLU A 284 -5.23 8.58 -23.90
CA GLU A 284 -5.48 8.92 -22.50
C GLU A 284 -4.51 8.26 -21.49
N TYR A 285 -3.91 7.13 -21.86
CA TYR A 285 -2.96 6.39 -21.02
C TYR A 285 -1.53 6.49 -21.53
N ARG A 286 -1.27 7.14 -22.67
CA ARG A 286 0.06 7.12 -23.31
C ARG A 286 1.18 7.60 -22.39
N GLU A 287 0.97 8.73 -21.71
CA GLU A 287 1.99 9.29 -20.82
C GLU A 287 2.19 8.44 -19.56
N ALA A 288 1.10 7.91 -18.99
CA ALA A 288 1.17 6.99 -17.86
C ALA A 288 1.91 5.70 -18.24
N ALA A 289 1.57 5.10 -19.38
CA ALA A 289 2.23 3.92 -19.92
C ALA A 289 3.72 4.16 -20.16
N ARG A 290 4.09 5.33 -20.70
CA ARG A 290 5.49 5.71 -20.89
C ARG A 290 6.25 5.76 -19.56
N LEU A 291 5.67 6.41 -18.56
CA LEU A 291 6.30 6.57 -17.23
C LEU A 291 6.38 5.26 -16.44
N ILE A 292 5.43 4.33 -16.62
CA ILE A 292 5.38 3.06 -15.90
C ILE A 292 6.20 1.99 -16.62
N PHE A 293 6.08 1.88 -17.95
CA PHE A 293 6.60 0.75 -18.71
C PHE A 293 7.83 1.10 -19.57
N ASP A 294 7.98 2.36 -20.00
CA ASP A 294 8.94 2.75 -21.05
C ASP A 294 9.95 3.83 -20.62
N ALA A 295 10.63 3.63 -19.51
CA ALA A 295 11.73 4.50 -19.09
C ALA A 295 13.07 3.97 -19.66
N GLU A 296 13.15 3.88 -20.99
CA GLU A 296 14.27 3.47 -21.88
C GLU A 296 15.38 2.54 -21.34
N ARG A 297 14.99 1.63 -20.44
CA ARG A 297 15.52 0.27 -20.21
C ARG A 297 16.92 0.23 -19.56
N PRO A 298 17.25 -0.71 -18.64
CA PRO A 298 16.68 -2.05 -18.59
C PRO A 298 16.38 -2.59 -17.15
N LEU A 299 15.54 -3.63 -17.01
CA LEU A 299 15.70 -4.70 -16.00
C LEU A 299 16.29 -5.98 -16.67
N ASN A 300 16.79 -5.77 -17.90
CA ASN A 300 17.68 -6.52 -18.80
C ASN A 300 17.06 -7.49 -19.83
N THR A 301 15.85 -7.15 -20.31
CA THR A 301 15.06 -7.61 -21.50
C THR A 301 15.78 -8.43 -22.58
N PRO A 302 15.17 -9.51 -23.11
CA PRO A 302 13.92 -9.38 -23.89
C PRO A 302 12.71 -10.14 -23.29
N GLY A 303 11.64 -9.43 -22.90
CA GLY A 303 10.48 -9.99 -22.20
C GLY A 303 9.42 -8.95 -21.77
N MET A 304 9.75 -7.78 -21.19
CA MET A 304 10.14 -7.59 -19.78
C MET A 304 8.94 -7.01 -19.01
N LEU A 305 8.61 -7.57 -17.86
CA LEU A 305 8.94 -7.07 -16.53
C LEU A 305 9.28 -8.29 -15.67
#